data_AF-A0A535MAK7-F1
#
_entry.id   AF-A0A535MAK7-F1
#
_cell.length_a   1.000
_cell.length_b   1.000
_cell.length_c   1.000
_cell.angle_alpha   90.00
_cell.angle_beta   90.00
_cell.angle_gamma   90.00
#
_symmetry.space_group_name_H-M   'P 1'
#
loop_
_entity.id
_entity.type
_entity.pdbx_description
1 polymer ?
#
loop_
_entity_poly.entity_id
_entity_poly.type
_entity_poly.pdbx_seq_one_letter_code
_entity_poly.pdbx_strand_id
1 'polypeptide(L)' 'MTRAFVSEKSAQFTESVIREMTRMCLALHGENCLNLAQGFPDFAAPAELKEAA' A
#
# COMPACT_ATOMS: atom_id res chain seq x y z
N MET A 1 -31.09 16.51 2.30
CA MET A 1 -29.79 15.92 2.63
C MET A 1 -28.82 16.22 1.50
N THR A 2 -27.67 16.81 1.80
CA THR A 2 -26.63 17.13 0.82
C THR A 2 -26.12 15.83 0.22
N ARG A 3 -26.18 15.68 -1.10
CA ARG A 3 -25.68 14.49 -1.80
C ARG A 3 -24.18 14.38 -1.56
N ALA A 4 -23.71 13.24 -1.06
CA ALA A 4 -22.29 12.98 -0.94
C ALA A 4 -21.62 13.04 -2.33
N PHE A 5 -20.43 13.64 -2.41
CA PHE A 5 -19.65 13.72 -3.66
C PHE A 5 -19.04 12.36 -4.09
N VAL A 6 -19.34 11.28 -3.37
CA VAL A 6 -18.79 9.93 -3.58
C VAL A 6 -19.94 8.98 -3.96
N SER A 7 -19.69 8.07 -4.90
CA SER A 7 -20.69 7.07 -5.31
C SER A 7 -20.92 6.03 -4.22
N GLU A 8 -22.13 5.46 -4.15
CA GLU A 8 -22.44 4.38 -3.20
C GLU A 8 -21.53 3.16 -3.42
N LYS A 9 -21.24 2.81 -4.68
CA LYS A 9 -20.36 1.69 -5.02
C LYS A 9 -18.95 1.88 -4.48
N SER A 10 -18.36 3.07 -4.65
CA SER A 10 -17.02 3.35 -4.13
C SER A 10 -16.98 3.40 -2.59
N ALA A 11 -18.10 3.70 -1.94
CA ALA A 11 -18.18 3.72 -0.48
C ALA A 11 -18.16 2.31 0.16
N GLN A 12 -18.29 1.25 -0.63
CA GLN A 12 -18.20 -0.14 -0.16
C GLN A 12 -16.76 -0.64 0.00
N PHE A 13 -15.78 0.03 -0.63
CA PHE A 13 -14.37 -0.35 -0.48
C PHE A 13 -13.84 0.03 0.90
N THR A 14 -13.14 -0.91 1.52
CA THR A 14 -12.48 -0.72 2.80
C THR A 14 -10.97 -0.52 2.61
N GLU A 15 -10.26 -0.28 3.71
CA GLU A 15 -8.81 -0.17 3.69
C GLU A 15 -8.15 -1.48 3.23
N SER A 16 -7.11 -1.36 2.42
CA SER A 16 -6.30 -2.49 1.98
C SER A 16 -5.46 -3.01 3.14
N VAL A 17 -5.56 -4.32 3.41
CA VAL A 17 -4.77 -4.98 4.45
C VAL A 17 -3.27 -4.77 4.25
N ILE A 18 -2.76 -4.90 3.02
CA ILE A 18 -1.32 -4.73 2.71
C ILE A 18 -0.86 -3.30 3.02
N ARG A 19 -1.68 -2.30 2.66
CA ARG A 19 -1.37 -0.90 2.90
C ARG A 19 -1.45 -0.54 4.38
N GLU A 20 -2.47 -1.03 5.09
CA GLU A 20 -2.59 -0.83 6.54
C GLU A 20 -1.44 -1.47 7.31
N MET A 21 -1.06 -2.70 6.98
CA MET A 21 0.09 -3.35 7.59
C MET A 21 1.37 -2.52 7.42
N THR A 22 1.58 -1.94 6.24
CA THR A 22 2.73 -1.05 6.00
C THR A 22 2.70 0.19 6.89
N ARG A 23 1.53 0.84 7.04
CA ARG A 23 1.38 2.00 7.94
C ARG A 23 1.63 1.65 9.40
N MET A 24 1.04 0.56 9.88
CA MET A 24 1.24 0.09 11.25
C MET A 24 2.70 -0.27 11.53
N CYS A 25 3.35 -0.97 10.60
CA CYS A 25 4.74 -1.39 10.71
C CYS A 25 5.68 -0.19 10.92
N LEU A 26 5.54 0.83 10.06
CA LEU A 26 6.32 2.06 10.14
C LEU A 26 5.98 2.88 11.39
N ALA A 27 4.69 2.98 11.75
CA ALA A 27 4.27 3.77 12.92
C ALA A 27 4.75 3.15 14.25
N LEU A 28 4.77 1.82 14.35
CA LEU A 28 5.13 1.12 15.60
C LEU A 28 6.63 0.84 15.73
N HIS A 29 7.32 0.63 14.60
CA HIS A 29 8.71 0.12 14.60
C HIS A 29 9.66 0.92 13.70
N GLY A 30 9.18 1.93 12.97
CA GLY A 30 10.00 2.74 12.07
C GLY A 30 10.69 1.91 10.98
N GLU A 31 11.93 2.27 10.66
CA GLU A 31 12.75 1.57 9.65
C GLU A 31 13.13 0.14 10.06
N ASN A 32 13.06 -0.20 11.35
CA ASN A 32 13.41 -1.54 11.85
C ASN A 32 12.26 -2.55 11.74
N CYS A 33 11.17 -2.19 11.06
CA CYS A 33 10.01 -3.05 10.98
C CYS A 33 10.17 -4.20 9.97
N LEU A 34 9.73 -5.41 10.35
CA LEU A 34 9.67 -6.57 9.45
C LEU A 34 8.25 -6.74 8.89
N ASN A 35 8.03 -6.34 7.64
CA ASN A 35 6.71 -6.40 7.00
C ASN A 35 6.55 -7.64 6.10
N LEU A 36 6.07 -8.75 6.67
CA LEU A 36 5.80 -9.98 5.91
C LEU A 36 4.52 -9.94 5.06
N ALA A 37 3.73 -8.86 5.13
CA ALA A 37 2.53 -8.69 4.32
C ALA A 37 2.81 -8.00 2.98
N GLN A 38 4.05 -7.52 2.76
CA GLN A 38 4.43 -6.81 1.55
C GLN A 38 4.31 -7.72 0.31
N GLY A 39 3.54 -7.27 -0.68
CA GLY A 39 3.28 -8.02 -1.91
C GLY A 39 4.29 -7.76 -3.03
N PHE A 40 5.50 -7.27 -2.72
CA PHE A 40 6.54 -6.98 -3.70
C PHE A 40 7.93 -7.43 -3.21
N PRO A 41 8.89 -7.65 -4.11
CA PRO A 41 10.22 -8.13 -3.72
C PRO A 41 11.02 -7.09 -2.91
N ASP A 42 11.86 -7.56 -2.01
CA ASP A 42 12.75 -6.75 -1.17
C ASP A 42 14.07 -6.36 -1.87
N PHE A 43 14.13 -6.53 -3.20
CA PHE A 43 15.26 -6.14 -4.04
C PHE A 43 14.82 -5.19 -5.15
N ALA A 44 15.76 -4.37 -5.61
CA ALA A 44 15.52 -3.43 -6.69
C ALA A 44 15.25 -4.16 -8.02
N ALA A 45 14.41 -3.57 -8.87
CA ALA A 45 14.23 -4.08 -10.23
C ALA A 45 15.57 -4.11 -11.01
N PRO A 46 15.79 -5.13 -11.87
CA PRO A 46 16.94 -5.22 -12.78
C PRO A 46 17.20 -3.94 -13.57
N ALA A 47 18.46 -3.61 -13.82
CA ALA A 47 18.84 -2.38 -14.51
C ALA A 47 18.30 -2.34 -15.95
N GLU A 48 18.34 -3.47 -16.65
CA GLU A 48 17.87 -3.62 -18.03
C GLU A 48 16.38 -3.26 -18.18
N LEU A 49 15.57 -3.56 -17.14
CA LEU A 49 14.16 -3.19 -17.12
C LEU A 49 13.94 -1.70 -16.85
N LYS A 50 14.84 -1.06 -16.08
CA LYS A 50 14.76 0.37 -15.79
C LYS A 50 15.16 1.21 -16.99
N GLU A 51 16.19 0.80 -17.73
CA GLU A 51 16.67 1.51 -18.93
C GLU A 51 15.70 1.40 -20.12
N ALA A 52 14.79 0.42 -20.10
CA ALA A 52 13.83 0.19 -21.18
C ALA A 52 12.48 0.92 -21.01
N ALA A 53 12.21 1.54 -19.85
CA ALA A 53 10.95 2.18 -19.49
C ALA A 53 10.96 3.69 -19.79
#